data_AF-A0A1H6RKY1-F1
#
_entry.id   AF-A0A1H6RKY1-F1
#
_cell.length_a   1.000
_cell.length_b   1.000
_cell.length_c   1.000
_cell.angle_alpha   90.00
_cell.angle_beta   90.00
_cell.angle_gamma   90.00
#
_symmetry.space_group_name_H-M   'P 1'
#
loop_
_entity.id
_entity.type
_entity.pdbx_description
1 polymer ?
#
loop_
_entity_poly.entity_id
_entity_poly.type
_entity_poly.pdbx_seq_one_letter_code
_entity_poly.pdbx_strand_id
1 'polypeptide(L)'
;MTFAGVITIILYALAPYWWLLVLLLLALIGAQVLGRHHQGTRPRFLYPLCVAIGLLTALVAPWITGSSLNYVQTSTDILTLLAVMLGSGFYAFLLLNPLLRISDTSH
;
A
#
# COMPACT_ATOMS: atom_id res chain seq x y z
N MET A 1 21.90 -17.06 -7.58
CA MET A 1 22.00 -15.96 -6.59
C MET A 1 21.74 -16.51 -5.21
N THR A 2 22.51 -16.12 -4.19
CA THR A 2 22.21 -16.47 -2.79
C THR A 2 21.10 -15.57 -2.26
N PHE A 3 20.26 -16.08 -1.35
CA PHE A 3 19.16 -15.31 -0.74
C PHE A 3 19.66 -14.00 -0.09
N ALA A 4 20.81 -14.04 0.58
CA ALA A 4 21.46 -12.87 1.14
C ALA A 4 21.80 -11.82 0.07
N GLY A 5 22.30 -12.23 -1.09
CA GLY A 5 22.60 -11.32 -2.19
C GLY A 5 21.35 -10.62 -2.73
N VAL A 6 20.22 -11.33 -2.83
CA VAL A 6 18.93 -10.74 -3.26
C VAL A 6 18.48 -9.66 -2.26
N ILE A 7 18.55 -9.95 -0.95
CA ILE A 7 18.20 -8.98 0.09
C ILE A 7 19.10 -7.74 0.01
N THR A 8 20.41 -7.91 -0.14
CA THR A 8 21.34 -6.78 -0.26
C THR A 8 20.99 -5.89 -1.45
N ILE A 9 20.69 -6.48 -2.61
CA ILE A 9 20.29 -5.72 -3.81
C ILE A 9 19.01 -4.92 -3.54
N ILE A 10 17.99 -5.55 -2.92
CA ILE A 10 16.74 -4.88 -2.57
C ILE A 10 17.00 -3.72 -1.61
N LEU A 11 17.80 -3.91 -0.57
CA LEU A 11 18.12 -2.87 0.40
C LEU A 11 18.86 -1.68 -0.23
N TYR A 12 19.79 -1.95 -1.15
CA TYR A 12 20.47 -0.89 -1.90
C TYR A 12 19.52 -0.15 -2.86
N ALA A 13 18.62 -0.87 -3.53
CA ALA A 13 17.59 -0.26 -4.37
C ALA A 13 16.61 0.60 -3.57
N LEU A 14 16.33 0.21 -2.32
CA LEU A 14 15.44 0.91 -1.42
C LEU A 14 16.10 2.10 -0.70
N ALA A 15 17.44 2.14 -0.66
CA ALA A 15 18.22 3.15 0.03
C ALA A 15 17.82 4.62 -0.25
N PRO A 16 17.63 5.06 -1.50
CA PRO A 16 17.23 6.45 -1.76
C PRO A 16 15.79 6.77 -1.31
N TYR A 17 14.97 5.75 -1.04
CA TYR A 17 13.55 5.89 -0.69
C TYR A 17 13.26 5.65 0.79
N TRP A 18 14.27 5.52 1.66
CA TRP A 18 14.09 5.30 3.10
C TRP A 18 13.18 6.36 3.75
N TRP A 19 13.29 7.61 3.32
CA TRP A 19 12.48 8.71 3.86
C TRP A 19 10.99 8.54 3.52
N LEU A 20 10.65 7.99 2.34
CA LEU A 20 9.26 7.68 1.96
C LEU A 20 8.69 6.57 2.86
N LEU A 21 9.50 5.57 3.19
CA LEU A 21 9.08 4.51 4.12
C LEU A 21 8.80 5.05 5.52
N VAL A 22 9.65 5.96 6.00
CA VAL A 22 9.43 6.65 7.29
C VAL A 22 8.13 7.47 7.23
N LEU A 23 7.90 8.20 6.13
CA LEU A 23 6.67 8.99 5.95
C LEU A 23 5.41 8.12 5.92
N LEU A 24 5.44 6.98 5.21
CA LEU A 24 4.36 5.99 5.23
C LEU A 24 4.13 5.45 6.65
N LEU A 25 5.20 5.11 7.37
CA LEU A 25 5.09 4.62 8.74
C LEU A 25 4.46 5.66 9.67
N LEU A 26 4.88 6.94 9.55
CA LEU A 26 4.31 8.04 10.34
C LEU A 26 2.82 8.25 10.03
N ALA A 27 2.43 8.22 8.75
CA ALA A 27 1.03 8.33 8.36
C ALA A 27 0.19 7.17 8.93
N LEU A 28 0.73 5.95 8.90
CA LEU A 28 0.08 4.77 9.45
C LEU A 28 -0.07 4.86 10.97
N ILE A 29 0.99 5.23 11.69
CA ILE A 29 0.94 5.44 13.14
C ILE A 29 -0.08 6.54 13.49
N GLY A 30 -0.04 7.68 12.78
CA GLY A 30 -0.98 8.78 12.97
C GLY A 30 -2.44 8.33 12.78
N ALA A 31 -2.71 7.55 11.74
CA ALA A 31 -4.03 6.97 11.49
C ALA A 31 -4.49 6.03 12.61
N GLN A 32 -3.61 5.16 13.11
CA GLN A 32 -3.94 4.26 14.23
C GLN A 32 -4.20 5.03 15.52
N VAL A 33 -3.39 6.05 15.83
CA VAL A 33 -3.54 6.86 17.04
C VAL A 33 -4.84 7.65 16.99
N LEU A 34 -5.17 8.27 15.85
CA LEU A 34 -6.38 9.06 15.68
C LEU A 34 -7.64 8.19 15.74
N GLY A 35 -7.63 7.03 15.08
CA GLY A 35 -8.76 6.10 15.09
C GLY A 35 -8.86 5.24 16.35
N ARG A 36 -7.91 5.32 17.30
CA ARG A 36 -7.94 4.54 18.55
C ARG A 36 -9.20 4.78 19.38
N HIS A 37 -9.76 5.98 19.29
CA HIS A 37 -10.97 6.38 20.02
C HIS A 37 -12.28 6.06 19.28
N HIS A 38 -12.21 5.66 18.01
CA HIS A 38 -13.39 5.36 17.19
C HIS A 38 -13.73 3.86 17.30
N GLN A 39 -14.58 3.51 18.28
CA GLN A 39 -15.14 2.16 18.41
C GLN A 39 -16.41 2.00 17.56
N GLY A 40 -16.24 2.17 16.24
CA GLY A 40 -17.32 2.10 15.27
C GLY A 40 -17.35 0.82 14.44
N THR A 41 -18.47 0.59 13.77
CA THR A 41 -18.58 -0.45 12.73
C THR A 41 -17.75 -0.05 11.50
N ARG A 42 -17.18 -1.06 10.83
CA ARG A 42 -16.39 -0.85 9.61
C ARG A 42 -17.34 -0.66 8.43
N PRO A 43 -17.20 0.41 7.63
CA PRO A 43 -18.05 0.59 6.47
C PRO A 43 -17.80 -0.50 5.43
N ARG A 44 -18.88 -1.07 4.87
CA ARG A 44 -18.80 -2.12 3.84
C ARG A 44 -18.08 -1.66 2.57
N PHE A 45 -18.12 -0.37 2.25
CA PHE A 45 -17.44 0.20 1.08
C PHE A 45 -15.91 0.26 1.22
N LEU A 46 -15.35 0.02 2.41
CA LEU A 46 -13.91 0.10 2.65
C LEU A 46 -13.13 -0.95 1.85
N TYR A 47 -13.65 -2.17 1.76
CA TYR A 47 -13.03 -3.25 0.99
C TYR A 47 -12.92 -2.94 -0.52
N PRO A 48 -14.01 -2.59 -1.25
CA PRO A 48 -13.90 -2.25 -2.66
C PRO A 48 -13.06 -0.99 -2.89
N LEU A 49 -13.07 -0.02 -1.95
CA LEU A 49 -12.21 1.16 -2.03
C LEU A 49 -10.72 0.78 -1.98
N CYS A 50 -10.32 -0.12 -1.08
CA CYS A 50 -8.93 -0.57 -0.97
C CYS A 50 -8.50 -1.35 -2.22
N VAL A 51 -9.39 -2.18 -2.77
CA VAL A 51 -9.13 -2.88 -4.05
C VAL A 51 -8.96 -1.89 -5.19
N ALA A 52 -9.81 -0.87 -5.28
CA ALA A 52 -9.71 0.17 -6.29
C ALA A 52 -8.39 0.96 -6.16
N ILE A 53 -7.98 1.34 -4.95
CA ILE A 53 -6.69 2.01 -4.70
C ILE A 53 -5.53 1.09 -5.13
N GLY A 54 -5.59 -0.19 -4.77
CA GLY A 54 -4.61 -1.19 -5.19
C GLY A 54 -4.46 -1.27 -6.70
N LEU A 55 -5.58 -1.36 -7.41
CA LEU A 55 -5.61 -1.49 -8.87
C LEU A 55 -5.13 -0.19 -9.57
N LEU A 56 -5.58 0.97 -9.10
CA LEU A 56 -5.15 2.26 -9.64
C LEU A 56 -3.65 2.48 -9.45
N THR A 57 -3.12 2.17 -8.26
CA THR A 57 -1.68 2.31 -7.99
C THR A 57 -0.85 1.35 -8.84
N ALA A 58 -1.29 0.11 -9.06
CA ALA A 58 -0.62 -0.81 -9.97
C ALA A 58 -0.60 -0.32 -11.43
N LEU A 59 -1.68 0.31 -11.90
CA LEU A 59 -1.73 0.88 -13.25
C LEU A 59 -0.86 2.13 -13.41
N VAL A 60 -0.74 2.93 -12.35
CA VAL A 60 0.05 4.18 -12.35
C VAL A 60 1.54 3.93 -12.07
N ALA A 61 1.88 2.86 -11.37
CA ALA A 61 3.26 2.55 -10.97
C ALA A 61 4.26 2.54 -12.16
N PRO A 62 3.98 1.89 -13.30
CA PRO A 62 4.87 1.92 -14.46
C PRO A 62 5.15 3.35 -14.93
N TRP A 63 4.12 4.20 -14.99
CA TRP A 63 4.26 5.59 -15.43
C TRP A 63 5.17 6.40 -14.50
N ILE A 64 5.06 6.19 -13.18
CA ILE A 64 5.92 6.85 -12.17
C ILE A 64 7.37 6.35 -12.26
N THR A 65 7.59 5.05 -12.52
CA THR A 65 8.94 4.48 -12.61
C THR A 65 9.59 4.68 -13.97
N GLY A 66 8.93 5.37 -14.91
CA GLY A 66 9.41 5.54 -16.29
C GLY A 66 9.34 4.26 -17.14
N SER A 67 8.62 3.24 -16.66
CA SER A 67 8.39 1.98 -17.33
C SER A 67 7.10 2.02 -18.16
N SER A 68 7.08 1.37 -19.31
CA SER A 68 5.85 1.26 -20.11
C SER A 68 5.12 -0.05 -19.83
N LEU A 69 3.79 0.01 -19.70
CA LEU A 69 2.94 -1.18 -19.57
C LEU A 69 3.11 -2.17 -20.74
N ASN A 70 3.58 -1.69 -21.90
CA ASN A 70 3.86 -2.54 -23.06
C ASN A 70 5.08 -3.47 -22.85
N TYR A 71 5.93 -3.16 -21.87
CA TYR A 71 7.09 -3.98 -21.47
C TYR A 71 6.75 -5.05 -20.42
N VAL A 72 5.48 -5.16 -19.98
CA VAL A 72 5.02 -6.25 -19.09
C VAL A 72 4.93 -7.54 -19.93
N GLN A 73 6.07 -8.15 -20.19
CA GLN A 73 6.19 -9.34 -21.04
C GLN A 73 6.64 -10.56 -20.23
N THR A 74 7.27 -10.34 -19.08
CA THR A 74 7.82 -11.42 -18.26
C THR A 74 6.97 -11.70 -17.02
N SER A 75 7.02 -12.94 -16.53
CA SER A 75 6.31 -13.34 -15.31
C SER A 75 6.73 -12.50 -14.09
N THR A 76 7.96 -12.00 -14.07
CA THR A 76 8.49 -11.11 -13.04
C THR A 76 7.82 -9.73 -13.06
N ASP A 77 7.48 -9.19 -14.23
CA ASP A 77 6.78 -7.90 -14.34
C ASP A 77 5.35 -8.00 -13.82
N ILE A 78 4.68 -9.13 -14.10
CA ILE A 78 3.33 -9.41 -13.58
C ILE A 78 3.38 -9.57 -12.05
N LEU A 79 4.36 -10.30 -11.53
CA LEU A 79 4.54 -10.48 -10.08
C LEU A 79 4.82 -9.17 -9.36
N THR A 80 5.61 -8.27 -9.95
CA THR A 80 5.88 -6.96 -9.35
C THR A 80 4.63 -6.07 -9.35
N LEU A 81 3.84 -6.06 -10.43
CA LEU A 81 2.56 -5.34 -10.45
C LEU A 81 1.55 -5.88 -9.45
N LEU A 82 1.47 -7.20 -9.29
CA LEU A 82 0.64 -7.82 -8.26
C LEU A 82 1.11 -7.46 -6.85
N ALA A 83 2.43 -7.45 -6.61
CA ALA A 83 3.00 -7.02 -5.34
C ALA A 83 2.67 -5.56 -5.03
N VAL A 84 2.73 -4.67 -6.03
CA VAL A 84 2.30 -3.26 -5.89
C VAL A 84 0.81 -3.20 -5.55
N MET A 85 -0.05 -3.89 -6.31
CA MET A 85 -1.50 -3.89 -6.11
C MET A 85 -1.90 -4.34 -4.71
N LEU A 86 -1.34 -5.47 -4.26
CA LEU A 86 -1.64 -6.04 -2.95
C LEU A 86 -1.04 -5.20 -1.83
N GLY A 87 0.21 -4.72 -2.00
CA GLY A 87 0.90 -3.91 -1.01
C GLY A 87 0.19 -2.58 -0.75
N SER A 88 -0.15 -1.84 -1.80
CA SER A 88 -0.85 -0.56 -1.68
C SER A 88 -2.29 -0.73 -1.21
N GLY A 89 -3.00 -1.76 -1.68
CA GLY A 89 -4.36 -2.06 -1.22
C GLY A 89 -4.40 -2.43 0.26
N PHE A 90 -3.47 -3.26 0.73
CA PHE A 90 -3.34 -3.60 2.14
C PHE A 90 -2.92 -2.41 3.00
N TYR A 91 -1.98 -1.60 2.51
CA TYR A 91 -1.57 -0.38 3.20
C TYR A 91 -2.74 0.62 3.32
N ALA A 92 -3.50 0.83 2.25
CA ALA A 92 -4.70 1.66 2.26
C ALA A 92 -5.74 1.14 3.24
N PHE A 93 -5.93 -0.19 3.32
CA PHE A 93 -6.79 -0.81 4.32
C PHE A 93 -6.32 -0.49 5.74
N LEU A 94 -5.04 -0.69 6.05
CA LEU A 94 -4.50 -0.41 7.38
C LEU A 94 -4.64 1.07 7.77
N LEU A 95 -4.44 1.97 6.81
CA LEU A 95 -4.52 3.42 7.03
C LEU A 95 -5.97 3.88 7.20
N LEU A 96 -6.89 3.42 6.34
CA LEU A 96 -8.27 3.89 6.32
C LEU A 96 -9.17 3.18 7.34
N ASN A 97 -8.89 1.93 7.70
CA ASN A 97 -9.67 1.15 8.65
C ASN A 97 -9.85 1.81 10.02
N PRO A 98 -8.83 2.38 10.69
CA PRO A 98 -9.05 3.09 11.95
C PRO A 98 -9.78 4.44 11.74
N LEU A 99 -9.57 5.10 10.60
CA LEU A 99 -10.09 6.46 10.33
C LEU A 99 -11.56 6.49 9.91
N LEU A 100 -12.00 5.52 9.11
CA LEU A 100 -13.35 5.48 8.54
C LEU A 100 -14.35 4.69 9.40
N ARG A 101 -14.00 4.35 10.64
CA ARG A 101 -14.95 3.75 11.58
C ARG A 101 -16.04 4.75 11.88
N ILE A 102 -17.27 4.34 11.60
CA ILE A 102 -18.47 5.13 11.85
C ILE A 102 -18.88 4.84 13.29
N SER A 103 -18.79 5.84 14.17
CA SER A 103 -19.37 5.75 15.51
C SER A 103 -20.88 5.60 15.36
N ASP A 104 -21.45 4.51 15.85
CA ASP A 104 -22.90 4.37 16.00
C ASP A 104 -23.36 5.39 17.06
N THR A 105 -23.65 6.62 16.64
CA THR A 105 -24.37 7.59 17.46
C THR A 105 -25.85 7.22 17.43
N SER A 106 -26.20 6.13 18.10
CA SER A 106 -27.57 5.85 18.52
C SER A 106 -27.73 6.35 19.95
N HIS A 107 -27.98 7.66 20.09
CA HIS A 107 -28.58 8.26 21.28
C HIS A 107 -29.75 9.12 20.83
#